data_AF-A0A1Y2QAB1-F1
#
_entry.id   AF-A0A1Y2QAB1-F1
#
_cell.length_a   1.000
_cell.length_b   1.000
_cell.length_c   1.000
_cell.angle_alpha   90.00
_cell.angle_beta   90.00
_cell.angle_gamma   90.00
#
_symmetry.space_group_name_H-M   'P 1'
#
loop_
_entity.id
_entity.type
_entity.pdbx_description
1 polymer ?
#
loop_
_entity_poly.entity_id
_entity_poly.type
_entity_poly.pdbx_seq_one_letter_code
_entity_poly.pdbx_strand_id
1 'polypeptide(L)'
;MAPVDSEDSDPGLARELDLMMQFLHLAPVGLLRVDRAGTIVLMNPTAAQLLALLGLGREAPGRLPNLFDLTDRVAPDIRTLVSLFNDDSGVVLDKYRVLLDKADAGGRPAGAPIALGITALRLPADPDSLMVVVTDESSTVRLQRLQSQWLR
;
A
#
# COMPACT_ATOMS: atom_id res chain seq x y z
N MET A 1 46.24 15.48 15.95
CA MET A 1 45.19 14.48 15.65
C MET A 1 44.30 14.42 16.88
N ALA A 2 43.25 15.24 16.93
CA ALA A 2 42.27 15.26 18.04
C ALA A 2 41.10 14.33 17.67
N PRO A 3 40.40 13.73 18.65
CA PRO A 3 39.42 12.69 18.39
C PRO A 3 38.17 13.31 17.73
N VAL A 4 37.71 12.66 16.66
CA VAL A 4 36.40 12.89 16.07
C VAL A 4 35.43 12.01 16.86
N ASP A 5 35.08 12.45 18.07
CA ASP A 5 34.01 11.81 18.82
C ASP A 5 32.68 12.38 18.32
N SER A 6 32.17 11.66 17.34
CA SER A 6 30.78 11.61 16.88
C SER A 6 29.82 11.33 18.03
N GLU A 7 28.88 12.25 18.36
CA GLU A 7 27.62 11.91 19.08
C GLU A 7 26.58 13.06 19.18
N ASP A 8 26.36 13.85 18.11
CA ASP A 8 25.16 14.74 18.03
C ASP A 8 23.94 13.95 17.52
N SER A 9 23.51 12.93 18.27
CA SER A 9 22.16 12.38 18.10
C SER A 9 21.19 13.29 18.85
N ASP A 10 20.48 14.18 18.14
CA ASP A 10 19.45 15.03 18.75
C ASP A 10 18.37 14.13 19.41
N PRO A 11 18.29 14.10 20.76
CA PRO A 11 17.35 13.24 21.46
C PRO A 11 15.89 13.62 21.17
N GLY A 12 15.62 14.86 20.74
CA GLY A 12 14.31 15.30 20.28
C GLY A 12 13.90 14.61 18.99
N LEU A 13 14.80 14.52 18.01
CA LEU A 13 14.56 13.87 16.72
C LEU A 13 14.30 12.37 16.90
N ALA A 14 15.08 11.69 17.75
CA ALA A 14 14.88 10.27 18.04
C ALA A 14 13.49 10.02 18.65
N ARG A 15 13.02 10.91 19.54
CA ARG A 15 11.70 10.79 20.14
C ARG A 15 10.58 11.08 19.15
N GLU A 16 10.73 12.09 18.30
CA GLU A 16 9.75 12.42 17.25
C GLU A 16 9.65 11.28 16.22
N LEU A 17 10.77 10.69 15.83
CA LEU A 17 10.81 9.52 14.95
C LEU A 17 10.08 8.32 15.58
N ASP A 18 10.30 8.03 16.86
CA ASP A 18 9.61 6.95 17.57
C ASP A 18 8.09 7.18 17.62
N LEU A 19 7.64 8.41 17.90
CA LEU A 19 6.21 8.76 17.88
C LEU A 19 5.60 8.62 16.48
N MET A 20 6.30 9.07 15.44
CA MET A 20 5.87 8.89 14.05
C MET A 20 5.78 7.41 13.69
N MET A 21 6.76 6.59 14.07
CA MET A 21 6.73 5.16 13.85
C MET A 21 5.53 4.50 14.54
N GLN A 22 5.27 4.82 15.82
CA GLN A 22 4.11 4.30 16.53
C GLN A 22 2.79 4.73 15.87
N PHE A 23 2.69 5.98 15.44
CA PHE A 23 1.54 6.48 14.69
C PHE A 23 1.33 5.70 13.39
N LEU A 24 2.38 5.45 12.60
CA LEU A 24 2.31 4.67 11.36
C LEU A 24 1.86 3.22 11.59
N HIS A 25 2.17 2.64 12.74
CA HIS A 25 1.72 1.30 13.11
C HIS A 25 0.22 1.25 13.48
N LEU A 26 -0.29 2.33 14.06
CA LEU A 26 -1.70 2.46 14.45
C LEU A 26 -2.58 3.08 13.36
N ALA A 27 -1.98 3.56 12.27
CA ALA A 27 -2.70 4.21 11.19
C ALA A 27 -3.72 3.24 10.55
N PRO A 28 -4.97 3.69 10.31
CA PRO A 28 -6.02 2.87 9.69
C PRO A 28 -5.83 2.71 8.17
N VAL A 29 -4.68 3.12 7.64
CA VAL A 29 -4.33 3.02 6.22
C VAL A 29 -3.07 2.19 6.05
N GLY A 30 -3.06 1.36 5.02
CA GLY A 30 -1.87 0.63 4.61
C GLY A 30 -0.89 1.57 3.93
N LEU A 31 0.35 1.58 4.38
CA LEU A 31 1.44 2.32 3.76
C LEU A 31 2.53 1.34 3.36
N LEU A 32 2.98 1.42 2.12
CA LEU A 32 4.11 0.64 1.64
C LEU A 32 4.96 1.43 0.66
N ARG A 33 6.24 1.07 0.58
CA ARG A 33 7.18 1.55 -0.42
C ARG A 33 7.52 0.40 -1.35
N VAL A 34 7.41 0.64 -2.66
CA VAL A 34 7.81 -0.31 -3.69
C VAL A 34 8.88 0.28 -4.58
N ASP A 35 9.74 -0.56 -5.14
CA ASP A 35 10.67 -0.14 -6.21
C ASP A 35 9.94 0.01 -7.56
N ARG A 36 10.67 0.42 -8.61
CA ARG A 36 10.15 0.54 -9.98
C ARG A 36 9.58 -0.76 -10.56
N ALA A 37 10.08 -1.91 -10.11
CA ALA A 37 9.58 -3.21 -10.54
C ALA A 37 8.34 -3.66 -9.75
N GLY A 38 7.94 -2.90 -8.73
CA GLY A 38 6.82 -3.20 -7.84
C GLY A 38 7.20 -4.04 -6.63
N THR A 39 8.49 -4.35 -6.43
CA THR A 39 8.95 -5.13 -5.27
C THR A 39 8.70 -4.34 -4.01
N ILE A 40 8.05 -4.96 -3.02
CA ILE A 40 7.74 -4.30 -1.75
C ILE A 40 9.00 -4.25 -0.89
N VAL A 41 9.49 -3.04 -0.66
CA VAL A 41 10.71 -2.76 0.12
C VAL A 41 10.38 -2.58 1.60
N LEU A 42 9.27 -1.90 1.90
CA LEU A 42 8.82 -1.61 3.25
C LEU A 42 7.30 -1.57 3.27
N MET A 43 6.67 -1.99 4.36
CA MET A 43 5.24 -1.79 4.59
C MET A 43 4.93 -1.70 6.08
N ASN A 44 3.85 -0.99 6.43
CA ASN A 44 3.30 -1.01 7.79
C ASN A 44 2.39 -2.25 8.02
N PRO A 45 2.02 -2.56 9.27
CA PRO A 45 1.18 -3.72 9.57
C PRO A 45 -0.19 -3.69 8.89
N THR A 46 -0.80 -2.50 8.75
CA THR A 46 -2.09 -2.34 8.09
C THR A 46 -2.00 -2.70 6.60
N ALA A 47 -0.92 -2.31 5.91
CA ALA A 47 -0.68 -2.71 4.53
C ALA A 47 -0.53 -4.22 4.39
N ALA A 48 0.23 -4.86 5.28
CA ALA A 48 0.38 -6.32 5.26
C ALA A 48 -0.97 -7.04 5.40
N GLN A 49 -1.85 -6.57 6.30
CA GLN A 49 -3.19 -7.12 6.49
C GLN A 49 -4.09 -6.95 5.25
N LEU A 50 -4.07 -5.77 4.63
CA LEU A 50 -4.88 -5.52 3.43
C LEU A 50 -4.35 -6.30 2.23
N LEU A 51 -3.03 -6.39 2.05
CA LEU A 51 -2.41 -7.12 0.94
C LEU A 51 -2.50 -8.65 1.12
N ALA A 52 -2.61 -9.17 2.35
CA ALA A 52 -2.89 -10.58 2.60
C ALA A 52 -4.21 -11.02 1.94
N LEU A 53 -5.17 -10.11 1.78
CA LEU A 53 -6.41 -10.38 1.05
C LEU A 53 -6.16 -10.62 -0.44
N LEU A 54 -5.10 -10.03 -1.01
CA LEU A 54 -4.66 -10.25 -2.38
C LEU A 54 -3.71 -11.45 -2.53
N GLY A 55 -3.39 -12.14 -1.42
CA GLY A 55 -2.54 -13.34 -1.42
C GLY A 55 -1.08 -13.10 -1.01
N LEU A 56 -0.76 -11.96 -0.39
CA LEU A 56 0.54 -11.77 0.25
C LEU A 56 0.82 -12.90 1.26
N GLY A 57 2.02 -13.47 1.21
CA GLY A 57 2.45 -14.61 2.02
C GLY A 57 2.15 -15.98 1.38
N ARG A 58 1.59 -16.03 0.17
CA ARG A 58 1.35 -17.26 -0.60
C ARG A 58 2.39 -17.49 -1.71
N GLU A 59 3.42 -16.64 -1.78
CA GLU A 59 4.49 -16.74 -2.75
C GLU A 59 5.39 -17.96 -2.50
N ALA A 60 6.10 -18.39 -3.54
CA ALA A 60 7.10 -19.45 -3.42
C ALA A 60 8.21 -19.01 -2.42
N PRO A 61 8.79 -19.96 -1.65
CA PRO A 61 9.87 -19.65 -0.72
C PRO A 61 11.02 -18.90 -1.41
N GLY A 62 11.47 -17.80 -0.80
CA GLY A 62 12.56 -16.97 -1.32
C GLY A 62 12.16 -15.94 -2.39
N ARG A 63 10.88 -15.86 -2.77
CA ARG A 63 10.38 -14.78 -3.62
C ARG A 63 10.03 -13.55 -2.79
N LEU A 64 10.54 -12.40 -3.18
CA LEU A 64 10.14 -11.13 -2.58
C LEU A 64 8.70 -10.77 -3.01
N PRO A 65 7.88 -10.24 -2.09
CA PRO A 65 6.53 -9.83 -2.42
C PRO A 65 6.55 -8.64 -3.39
N ASN A 66 5.65 -8.66 -4.38
CA ASN A 66 5.59 -7.65 -5.44
C ASN A 66 4.15 -7.16 -5.62
N LEU A 67 3.94 -5.85 -5.55
CA LEU A 67 2.62 -5.22 -5.63
C LEU A 67 1.94 -5.46 -6.98
N PHE A 68 2.68 -5.42 -8.07
CA PHE A 68 2.10 -5.62 -9.40
C PHE A 68 1.67 -7.07 -9.58
N ASP A 69 2.42 -8.03 -9.04
CA ASP A 69 2.03 -9.45 -9.09
C ASP A 69 0.79 -9.72 -8.22
N LEU A 70 0.69 -9.08 -7.04
CA LEU A 70 -0.47 -9.17 -6.16
C LEU A 70 -1.74 -8.58 -6.77
N THR A 71 -1.59 -7.53 -7.58
CA THR A 71 -2.73 -6.82 -8.19
C THR A 71 -3.08 -7.32 -9.59
N ASP A 72 -2.20 -8.09 -10.25
CA ASP A 72 -2.35 -8.51 -11.65
C ASP A 72 -3.70 -9.16 -11.97
N ARG A 73 -4.21 -10.01 -11.07
CA ARG A 73 -5.47 -10.74 -11.29
C ARG A 73 -6.72 -9.85 -11.23
N VAL A 74 -6.66 -8.75 -10.49
CA VAL A 74 -7.82 -7.89 -10.17
C VAL A 74 -7.71 -6.48 -10.76
N ALA A 75 -6.50 -6.03 -11.08
CA ALA A 75 -6.19 -4.70 -11.56
C ALA A 75 -4.83 -4.68 -12.31
N PRO A 76 -4.71 -5.38 -13.46
CA PRO A 76 -3.46 -5.43 -14.23
C PRO A 76 -3.03 -4.05 -14.75
N ASP A 77 -3.98 -3.14 -14.93
CA ASP A 77 -3.76 -1.79 -15.43
C ASP A 77 -2.84 -0.96 -14.52
N ILE A 78 -2.73 -1.30 -13.22
CA ILE A 78 -1.85 -0.60 -12.27
C ILE A 78 -0.40 -0.61 -12.76
N ARG A 79 0.09 -1.76 -13.26
CA ARG A 79 1.45 -1.88 -13.79
C ARG A 79 1.65 -0.95 -14.99
N THR A 80 0.68 -0.92 -15.91
CA THR A 80 0.70 -0.09 -17.11
C THR A 80 0.70 1.39 -16.74
N LEU A 81 -0.22 1.81 -15.86
CA LEU A 81 -0.35 3.20 -15.43
C LEU A 81 0.93 3.71 -14.75
N VAL A 82 1.56 2.89 -13.91
CA VAL A 82 2.85 3.24 -13.31
C VAL A 82 3.95 3.35 -14.37
N SER A 83 4.00 2.44 -15.34
CA SER A 83 5.03 2.46 -16.39
C SER A 83 4.92 3.66 -17.33
N LEU A 84 3.72 4.22 -17.50
CA LEU A 84 3.46 5.39 -18.33
C LEU A 84 3.76 6.71 -17.62
N PHE A 85 3.97 6.69 -16.30
CA PHE A 85 4.23 7.90 -15.52
C PHE A 85 5.70 8.30 -15.57
N ASN A 86 5.98 9.35 -16.33
CA ASN A 86 7.33 9.83 -16.64
C ASN A 86 7.81 10.98 -15.75
N ASP A 87 6.94 11.58 -14.93
CA ASP A 87 7.36 12.70 -14.09
C ASP A 87 8.20 12.21 -12.89
N ASP A 88 9.19 13.00 -12.48
CA ASP A 88 10.07 12.64 -11.36
C ASP A 88 9.38 12.67 -10.00
N SER A 89 8.20 13.28 -9.91
CA SER A 89 7.38 13.30 -8.70
C SER A 89 5.91 13.57 -9.01
N GLY A 90 5.03 13.20 -8.08
CA GLY A 90 3.59 13.46 -8.19
C GLY A 90 2.74 12.22 -7.92
N VAL A 91 1.44 12.38 -8.08
CA VAL A 91 0.47 11.29 -7.92
C VAL A 91 0.40 10.51 -9.22
N VAL A 92 0.77 9.23 -9.15
CA VAL A 92 0.78 8.29 -10.28
C VAL A 92 -0.59 7.65 -10.45
N LEU A 93 -1.19 7.27 -9.34
CA LEU A 93 -2.51 6.65 -9.24
C LEU A 93 -3.24 7.32 -8.09
N ASP A 94 -4.47 7.78 -8.31
CA ASP A 94 -5.30 8.33 -7.23
C ASP A 94 -6.56 7.48 -7.04
N LYS A 95 -6.71 6.93 -5.82
CA LYS A 95 -7.88 6.17 -5.36
C LYS A 95 -8.33 5.11 -6.38
N TYR A 96 -7.37 4.45 -7.02
CA TYR A 96 -7.63 3.38 -7.96
C TYR A 96 -8.34 2.24 -7.23
N ARG A 97 -9.56 1.92 -7.63
CA ARG A 97 -10.40 0.97 -6.90
C ARG A 97 -10.19 -0.44 -7.42
N VAL A 98 -9.75 -1.32 -6.52
CA VAL A 98 -9.60 -2.76 -6.77
C VAL A 98 -10.75 -3.49 -6.10
N LEU A 99 -11.60 -4.15 -6.89
CA LEU A 99 -12.67 -5.00 -6.36
C LEU A 99 -12.12 -6.38 -6.06
N LEU A 100 -12.43 -6.88 -4.86
CA LEU A 100 -12.01 -8.21 -4.44
C LEU A 100 -13.09 -9.21 -4.84
N ASP A 101 -12.75 -10.15 -5.73
CA ASP A 101 -13.71 -11.14 -6.19
C ASP A 101 -14.08 -12.15 -5.09
N LYS A 102 -15.32 -12.65 -5.13
CA LYS A 102 -15.82 -13.69 -4.21
C LYS A 102 -15.23 -15.06 -4.52
N ALA A 103 -14.77 -15.29 -5.76
CA ALA A 103 -14.21 -16.58 -6.17
C ALA A 103 -12.87 -16.91 -5.46
N ASP A 104 -12.08 -15.89 -5.09
CA ASP A 104 -10.88 -16.05 -4.27
C ASP A 104 -11.17 -16.13 -2.75
N ALA A 105 -12.46 -16.11 -2.36
CA ALA A 105 -12.93 -16.07 -0.98
C ALA A 105 -13.04 -17.45 -0.30
N GLY A 106 -12.31 -18.46 -0.78
CA GLY A 106 -12.14 -19.71 -0.04
C GLY A 106 -11.44 -19.45 1.29
N GLY A 107 -12.22 -19.23 2.35
CA GLY A 107 -11.73 -19.04 3.72
C GLY A 107 -11.55 -17.60 4.21
N ARG A 108 -12.06 -16.57 3.51
CA ARG A 108 -12.01 -15.19 4.08
C ARG A 108 -13.00 -15.05 5.26
N PRO A 109 -12.60 -14.40 6.37
CA PRO A 109 -13.48 -14.18 7.50
C PRO A 109 -14.71 -13.35 7.09
N ALA A 110 -15.84 -13.63 7.74
CA ALA A 110 -17.06 -12.85 7.55
C ALA A 110 -16.79 -11.38 7.86
N GLY A 111 -17.08 -10.49 6.90
CA GLY A 111 -16.83 -9.05 7.04
C GLY A 111 -15.53 -8.54 6.39
N ALA A 112 -14.71 -9.41 5.81
CA ALA A 112 -13.50 -9.02 5.08
C ALA A 112 -13.76 -7.92 4.03
N PRO A 113 -12.75 -7.10 3.71
CA PRO A 113 -12.85 -6.10 2.67
C PRO A 113 -13.33 -6.69 1.33
N ILE A 114 -14.18 -5.94 0.63
CA ILE A 114 -14.72 -6.24 -0.69
C ILE A 114 -14.14 -5.31 -1.78
N ALA A 115 -13.50 -4.23 -1.36
CA ALA A 115 -12.86 -3.27 -2.23
C ALA A 115 -11.68 -2.61 -1.53
N LEU A 116 -10.59 -2.41 -2.26
CA LEU A 116 -9.43 -1.65 -1.80
C LEU A 116 -9.29 -0.40 -2.66
N GLY A 117 -8.87 0.71 -2.05
CA GLY A 117 -8.37 1.88 -2.75
C GLY A 117 -6.86 1.86 -2.79
N ILE A 118 -6.26 2.11 -3.94
CA ILE A 118 -4.81 2.19 -4.13
C ILE A 118 -4.46 3.58 -4.66
N THR A 119 -3.65 4.31 -3.91
CA THR A 119 -3.03 5.57 -4.34
C THR A 119 -1.53 5.35 -4.39
N ALA A 120 -0.89 5.68 -5.50
CA ALA A 120 0.57 5.61 -5.64
C ALA A 120 1.10 7.00 -5.97
N LEU A 121 2.18 7.37 -5.30
CA LEU A 121 2.85 8.65 -5.50
C LEU A 121 4.36 8.45 -5.58
N ARG A 122 5.01 9.26 -6.41
CA ARG A 122 6.47 9.36 -6.51
C ARG A 122 6.92 10.60 -5.76
N LEU A 123 7.89 10.46 -4.86
CA LEU A 123 8.43 11.57 -4.08
C LEU A 123 9.67 12.14 -4.76
N PRO A 124 9.88 13.48 -4.75
CA PRO A 124 11.07 14.08 -5.35
C PRO A 124 12.39 13.60 -4.75
N ALA A 125 12.37 13.25 -3.46
CA ALA A 125 13.56 12.78 -2.74
C ALA A 125 13.92 11.31 -3.01
N ASP A 126 13.02 10.54 -3.64
CA ASP A 126 13.22 9.12 -3.94
C ASP A 126 12.46 8.74 -5.24
N PRO A 127 12.98 9.12 -6.42
CA PRO A 127 12.31 8.92 -7.71
C PRO A 127 12.37 7.47 -8.22
N ASP A 128 13.15 6.61 -7.56
CA ASP A 128 13.28 5.19 -7.87
C ASP A 128 12.27 4.32 -7.11
N SER A 129 11.49 4.93 -6.22
CA SER A 129 10.45 4.25 -5.46
C SER A 129 9.09 4.92 -5.63
N LEU A 130 8.06 4.15 -5.28
CA LEU A 130 6.70 4.64 -5.14
C LEU A 130 6.27 4.44 -3.70
N MET A 131 5.71 5.50 -3.13
CA MET A 131 4.95 5.41 -1.89
C MET A 131 3.50 5.10 -2.24
N VAL A 132 2.99 4.02 -1.68
CA VAL A 132 1.65 3.51 -1.98
C VAL A 132 0.83 3.50 -0.70
N VAL A 133 -0.38 4.04 -0.82
CA VAL A 133 -1.42 4.02 0.20
C VAL A 133 -2.48 3.03 -0.23
N VAL A 134 -2.83 2.10 0.67
CA VAL A 134 -3.90 1.12 0.47
C VAL A 134 -4.96 1.36 1.54
N THR A 135 -6.21 1.54 1.11
CA THR A 135 -7.36 1.76 2.00
C THR A 135 -8.41 0.68 1.82
N ASP A 136 -9.16 0.38 2.87
CA ASP A 136 -10.38 -0.41 2.76
C ASP A 136 -11.55 0.49 2.32
N GLU A 137 -12.06 0.26 1.11
CA GLU A 137 -13.17 1.02 0.49
C GLU A 137 -14.51 0.27 0.59
N SER A 138 -14.59 -0.77 1.42
CA SER A 138 -15.74 -1.66 1.51
C SER A 138 -17.02 -0.98 1.96
N SER A 139 -16.92 -0.06 2.93
CA SER A 139 -18.07 0.72 3.41
C SER A 139 -18.66 1.57 2.28
N THR A 140 -17.80 2.27 1.54
CA THR A 140 -18.16 3.08 0.37
C THR A 140 -18.89 2.24 -0.68
N VAL A 141 -18.35 1.06 -1.03
CA VAL A 141 -18.95 0.18 -2.04
C VAL A 141 -20.28 -0.42 -1.57
N ARG A 142 -20.39 -0.82 -0.29
CA ARG A 142 -21.66 -1.35 0.27
C ARG A 142 -22.76 -0.29 0.22
N LEU A 143 -22.46 0.95 0.60
CA LEU A 143 -23.40 2.06 0.54
C LEU A 143 -23.86 2.34 -0.90
N GLN A 144 -22.93 2.39 -1.86
CA GLN A 144 -23.25 2.59 -3.27
C GLN A 144 -24.17 1.47 -3.82
N ARG A 145 -23.92 0.21 -3.47
CA ARG A 145 -24.77 -0.91 -3.87
C ARG A 145 -26.18 -0.80 -3.32
N LEU A 146 -26.33 -0.43 -2.05
CA LEU A 146 -27.63 -0.19 -1.44
C LEU A 146 -28.36 0.94 -2.18
N GLN A 147 -27.73 2.09 -2.35
CA GLN A 147 -28.33 3.22 -3.08
C GLN A 147 -28.79 2.83 -4.49
N SER A 148 -27.97 2.08 -5.23
CA SER A 148 -28.34 1.62 -6.58
C SER A 148 -29.50 0.61 -6.61
N GLN A 149 -29.76 -0.10 -5.50
CA GLN A 149 -30.92 -0.98 -5.35
C GLN A 149 -32.22 -0.21 -5.07
N TRP A 150 -32.16 0.89 -4.32
CA TRP A 150 -33.33 1.74 -4.03
C TRP A 150 -33.82 2.55 -5.24
N LEU A 151 -32.95 2.73 -6.25
CA LEU A 151 -33.24 3.50 -7.48
C LEU A 151 -33.77 2.63 -8.64
N ARG A 152 -34.01 1.33 -8.41
CA ARG A 152 -34.70 0.43 -9.36
C ARG A 152 -36.06 0.02 -8.81
#